data_AF-A0A1H3JIR2-F1
#
_entry.id   AF-A0A1H3JIR2-F1
#
_cell.length_a   1.000
_cell.length_b   1.000
_cell.length_c   1.000
_cell.angle_alpha   90.00
_cell.angle_beta   90.00
_cell.angle_gamma   90.00
#
_symmetry.space_group_name_H-M   'P 1'
#
loop_
_entity.id
_entity.type
_entity.pdbx_description
1 polymer ?
#
loop_
_entity_poly.entity_id
_entity_poly.type
_entity_poly.pdbx_seq_one_letter_code
_entity_poly.pdbx_strand_id
1 'polypeptide(L)'
;MENTTARRGENGDKTGKYELIARIYDANIDPGDTVVVDIYITGYGQIANSKLALYPPISILADSGSAVSYGFDYQQERVRWGGHTTAVSERGIVLPTAGPDDEPWPGYTRFFDVSEDPAPRIVTEASQGDNGTAPYTLNLRLSSRAKSGDYNVTLVFTYFNGETWQTSRADPKFAVRNVFERNERVISILGVLAAIGSIPPIFRVGYSLWEWLSS
;
A
#
# COMPACT_ATOMS: atom_id res chain seq x y z
N MET A 1 17.14 -36.60 15.63
CA MET A 1 16.45 -35.34 15.92
C MET A 1 15.77 -34.93 14.63
N GLU A 2 14.44 -34.90 14.59
CA GLU A 2 13.71 -34.41 13.43
C GLU A 2 13.99 -32.91 13.27
N ASN A 3 14.38 -32.50 12.06
CA ASN A 3 14.64 -31.12 11.73
C ASN A 3 13.29 -30.39 11.65
N THR A 4 12.85 -29.83 12.76
CA THR A 4 11.56 -29.16 12.90
C THR A 4 11.70 -27.73 12.38
N THR A 5 11.66 -27.59 11.06
CA THR A 5 11.69 -26.26 10.44
C THR A 5 10.32 -25.60 10.54
N ALA A 6 10.29 -24.26 10.52
CA ALA A 6 9.06 -23.48 10.54
C ALA A 6 8.12 -23.72 9.33
N ARG A 7 8.65 -24.32 8.25
CA ARG A 7 7.92 -24.69 7.02
C ARG A 7 7.92 -26.21 6.92
N ARG A 8 6.83 -26.80 7.35
CA ARG A 8 6.63 -28.24 7.51
C ARG A 8 6.12 -28.90 6.24
N GLY A 9 5.52 -28.13 5.34
CA GLY A 9 5.04 -28.61 4.05
C GLY A 9 6.13 -29.13 3.12
N GLU A 10 5.69 -29.82 2.07
CA GLU A 10 6.58 -30.33 1.02
C GLU A 10 7.45 -29.20 0.46
N ASN A 11 8.74 -29.46 0.33
CA ASN A 11 9.75 -28.51 -0.15
C ASN A 11 10.09 -27.33 0.79
N GLY A 12 9.65 -27.35 2.05
CA GLY A 12 10.03 -26.34 3.05
C GLY A 12 11.55 -26.27 3.30
N ASP A 13 12.26 -27.37 3.05
CA ASP A 13 13.71 -27.51 3.17
C ASP A 13 14.50 -27.07 1.90
N LYS A 14 13.82 -26.89 0.76
CA LYS A 14 14.44 -26.55 -0.53
C LYS A 14 14.75 -25.07 -0.67
N THR A 15 15.53 -24.71 -1.69
CA THR A 15 15.83 -23.32 -2.05
C THR A 15 14.55 -22.49 -2.13
N GLY A 16 14.49 -21.40 -1.35
CA GLY A 16 13.29 -20.59 -1.27
C GLY A 16 13.08 -19.66 -2.46
N LYS A 17 11.82 -19.38 -2.77
CA LYS A 17 11.42 -18.34 -3.70
C LYS A 17 10.24 -17.56 -3.12
N TYR A 18 10.46 -16.27 -2.92
CA TYR A 18 9.51 -15.35 -2.32
C TYR A 18 9.33 -14.11 -3.19
N GLU A 19 8.08 -13.64 -3.23
CA GLU A 19 7.65 -12.46 -3.95
C GLU A 19 6.94 -11.48 -3.02
N LEU A 20 7.24 -10.19 -3.22
CA LEU A 20 6.64 -9.08 -2.51
C LEU A 20 5.38 -8.64 -3.24
N ILE A 21 4.25 -8.62 -2.55
CA ILE A 21 2.97 -8.15 -3.09
C ILE A 21 2.54 -6.91 -2.32
N ALA A 22 2.20 -5.84 -3.04
CA ALA A 22 1.74 -4.60 -2.45
C ALA A 22 0.39 -4.18 -3.02
N ARG A 23 -0.53 -3.76 -2.16
CA ARG A 23 -1.90 -3.37 -2.50
C ARG A 23 -2.18 -1.96 -2.01
N ILE A 24 -2.71 -1.14 -2.91
CA ILE A 24 -3.28 0.17 -2.60
C ILE A 24 -4.80 0.07 -2.75
N TYR A 25 -5.54 0.61 -1.77
CA TYR A 25 -7.01 0.58 -1.79
C TYR A 25 -7.62 1.71 -2.61
N ASP A 26 -7.07 2.91 -2.50
CA ASP A 26 -7.44 4.06 -3.32
C ASP A 26 -6.20 4.57 -4.07
N ALA A 27 -6.24 4.47 -5.39
CA ALA A 27 -5.15 4.93 -6.24
C ALA A 27 -5.20 6.45 -6.50
N ASN A 28 -6.27 7.15 -6.11
CA ASN A 28 -6.45 8.58 -6.38
C ASN A 28 -6.62 9.34 -5.06
N ILE A 29 -5.54 9.91 -4.56
CA ILE A 29 -5.45 10.49 -3.22
C ILE A 29 -5.51 12.01 -3.30
N ASP A 30 -6.25 12.65 -2.41
CA ASP A 30 -6.25 14.11 -2.32
C ASP A 30 -5.01 14.63 -1.54
N PRO A 31 -4.49 15.83 -1.87
CA PRO A 31 -3.42 16.44 -1.08
C PRO A 31 -3.82 16.58 0.39
N GLY A 32 -2.94 16.14 1.28
CA GLY A 32 -3.24 16.12 2.70
C GLY A 32 -4.04 14.90 3.14
N ASP A 33 -4.27 13.87 2.32
CA ASP A 33 -4.80 12.57 2.76
C ASP A 33 -3.67 11.56 3.01
N THR A 34 -4.06 10.34 3.38
CA THR A 34 -3.12 9.26 3.70
C THR A 34 -3.21 8.17 2.64
N VAL A 35 -2.08 7.83 2.05
CA VAL A 35 -1.96 6.63 1.21
C VAL A 35 -1.76 5.43 2.13
N VAL A 36 -2.60 4.41 1.99
CA VAL A 36 -2.47 3.15 2.73
C VAL A 36 -2.03 2.07 1.77
N VAL A 37 -0.86 1.48 2.05
CA VAL A 37 -0.29 0.38 1.28
C VAL A 37 -0.17 -0.84 2.17
N ASP A 38 -0.89 -1.90 1.83
CA ASP A 38 -0.73 -3.20 2.48
C ASP A 38 0.31 -4.02 1.74
N ILE A 39 1.18 -4.68 2.49
CA ILE A 39 2.32 -5.41 1.97
C ILE A 39 2.29 -6.83 2.50
N TYR A 40 2.31 -7.78 1.57
CA TYR A 40 2.31 -9.22 1.80
C TYR A 40 3.57 -9.82 1.18
N ILE A 41 3.98 -10.97 1.69
CA ILE A 41 5.09 -11.73 1.11
C ILE A 41 4.58 -13.16 0.94
N THR A 42 4.62 -13.64 -0.29
CA THR A 42 4.23 -15.00 -0.67
C THR A 42 5.44 -15.79 -1.15
N GLY A 43 5.41 -17.10 -0.98
CA GLY A 43 6.49 -17.98 -1.39
C GLY A 43 6.72 -19.13 -0.45
N TYR A 44 7.67 -20.00 -0.81
CA TYR A 44 7.96 -21.19 -0.02
C TYR A 44 9.42 -21.63 -0.14
N GLY A 45 9.86 -22.51 0.77
CA GLY A 45 11.24 -23.01 0.88
C GLY A 45 12.09 -22.25 1.90
N GLN A 46 13.42 -22.36 1.84
CA GLN A 46 14.37 -21.79 2.79
C GLN A 46 14.45 -20.26 2.73
N ILE A 47 14.52 -19.62 3.89
CA ILE A 47 14.65 -18.18 4.03
C ILE A 47 15.43 -17.85 5.30
N ALA A 48 16.33 -16.88 5.20
CA ALA A 48 17.08 -16.34 6.33
C ALA A 48 17.43 -14.87 6.07
N ASN A 49 17.77 -14.15 7.15
CA ASN A 49 18.33 -12.80 7.12
C ASN A 49 17.51 -11.81 6.27
N SER A 50 16.19 -11.89 6.38
CA SER A 50 15.26 -11.13 5.55
C SER A 50 15.02 -9.72 6.10
N LYS A 51 14.83 -8.77 5.18
CA LYS A 51 14.56 -7.35 5.46
C LYS A 51 13.67 -6.74 4.38
N LEU A 52 12.88 -5.75 4.77
CA LEU A 52 12.04 -4.95 3.87
C LEU A 52 12.51 -3.50 3.91
N ALA A 53 12.98 -2.99 2.77
CA ALA A 53 13.30 -1.58 2.59
C ALA A 53 12.12 -0.86 1.92
N LEU A 54 11.79 0.32 2.45
CA LEU A 54 10.66 1.15 2.03
C LEU A 54 11.21 2.53 1.65
N TYR A 55 10.95 2.98 0.43
CA TYR A 55 11.35 4.29 -0.05
C TYR A 55 10.11 5.04 -0.56
N PRO A 56 9.57 5.99 0.22
CA PRO A 56 8.44 6.77 -0.22
C PRO A 56 8.86 7.81 -1.28
N PRO A 57 7.89 8.38 -2.03
CA PRO A 57 8.17 9.49 -2.92
C PRO A 57 8.63 10.73 -2.14
N ILE A 58 9.66 11.39 -2.66
CA ILE A 58 10.29 12.57 -2.04
C ILE A 58 9.43 13.81 -2.32
N SER A 59 9.43 14.78 -1.40
CA SER A 59 8.82 16.12 -1.53
C SER A 59 7.29 16.18 -1.51
N ILE A 60 6.60 15.08 -1.20
CA ILE A 60 5.13 15.06 -1.09
C ILE A 60 4.61 14.60 0.27
N LEU A 61 5.49 14.12 1.15
CA LEU A 61 5.09 13.71 2.48
C LEU A 61 4.87 14.93 3.37
N ALA A 62 3.97 14.80 4.33
CA ALA A 62 3.91 15.71 5.46
C ALA A 62 5.13 15.50 6.38
N ASP A 63 5.49 16.52 7.15
CA ASP A 63 6.60 16.48 8.11
C ASP A 63 6.42 15.39 9.18
N SER A 64 5.19 14.93 9.41
CA SER A 64 4.84 13.90 10.38
C SER A 64 3.58 13.12 9.96
N GLY A 65 3.31 12.03 10.66
CA GLY A 65 2.11 11.19 10.46
C GLY A 65 2.30 10.04 9.48
N SER A 66 3.44 9.94 8.80
CA SER A 66 3.80 8.77 8.02
C SER A 66 4.42 7.70 8.92
N ALA A 67 3.91 6.48 8.85
CA ALA A 67 4.37 5.36 9.67
C ALA A 67 4.13 4.02 9.00
N VAL A 68 4.90 3.01 9.39
CA VAL A 68 4.70 1.62 9.00
C VAL A 68 4.39 0.79 10.23
N SER A 69 3.28 0.06 10.18
CA SER A 69 2.89 -0.94 11.16
C SER A 69 3.38 -2.31 10.72
N TYR A 70 4.00 -3.09 11.62
CA TYR A 70 4.58 -4.40 11.30
C TYR A 70 4.76 -5.27 12.55
N GLY A 71 5.07 -6.55 12.33
CA GLY A 71 5.36 -7.50 13.41
C GLY A 71 4.12 -7.98 14.15
N PHE A 72 4.33 -8.90 15.08
CA PHE A 72 3.23 -9.54 15.79
C PHE A 72 2.85 -8.77 17.05
N ASP A 73 1.55 -8.64 17.27
CA ASP A 73 0.94 -8.26 18.54
C ASP A 73 0.33 -9.52 19.18
N TYR A 74 0.69 -9.77 20.44
CA TYR A 74 0.24 -10.94 21.19
C TYR A 74 -0.78 -10.48 22.24
N GLN A 75 -2.06 -10.48 21.88
CA GLN A 75 -3.15 -10.12 22.80
C GLN A 75 -4.05 -11.31 23.08
N GLN A 76 -4.20 -11.66 24.37
CA GLN A 76 -5.23 -12.59 24.86
C GLN A 76 -5.34 -13.87 24.01
N GLU A 77 -4.21 -14.58 23.82
CA GLU A 77 -4.10 -15.83 23.06
C GLU A 77 -4.28 -15.72 21.53
N ARG A 78 -4.46 -14.50 20.98
CA ARG A 78 -4.52 -14.26 19.55
C ARG A 78 -3.26 -13.54 19.07
N VAL A 79 -2.69 -14.07 17.98
CA VAL A 79 -1.62 -13.41 17.24
C VAL A 79 -2.25 -12.52 16.17
N ARG A 80 -1.84 -11.25 16.11
CA ARG A 80 -2.28 -10.27 15.11
C ARG A 80 -1.08 -9.54 14.52
N TRP A 81 -1.25 -8.97 13.33
CA TRP A 81 -0.25 -8.08 12.76
C TRP A 81 -0.34 -6.66 13.37
N GLY A 82 0.78 -5.96 13.37
CA GLY A 82 0.87 -4.55 13.76
C GLY A 82 1.33 -4.28 15.20
N GLY A 83 2.07 -5.21 15.81
CA GLY A 83 2.61 -5.04 17.18
C GLY A 83 3.67 -3.94 17.31
N HIS A 84 4.24 -3.49 16.20
CA HIS A 84 5.18 -2.36 16.15
C HIS A 84 4.73 -1.32 15.15
N THR A 85 5.03 -0.07 15.45
CA THR A 85 4.86 1.05 14.52
C THR A 85 6.13 1.87 14.50
N THR A 86 6.62 2.22 13.31
CA THR A 86 7.79 3.08 13.15
C THR A 86 7.51 4.22 12.19
N ALA A 87 7.95 5.42 12.56
CA ALA A 87 7.82 6.59 11.71
C ALA A 87 8.61 6.43 10.41
N VAL A 88 8.03 6.89 9.30
CA VAL A 88 8.64 6.85 7.97
C VAL A 88 8.99 8.26 7.56
N SER A 89 10.26 8.47 7.21
CA SER A 89 10.76 9.72 6.65
C SER A 89 10.93 9.63 5.13
N GLU A 90 11.16 10.76 4.47
CA GLU A 90 11.47 10.78 3.02
C GLU A 90 12.73 10.00 2.64
N ARG A 91 13.63 9.73 3.59
CA ARG A 91 14.84 8.91 3.35
C ARG A 91 14.52 7.41 3.23
N GLY A 92 13.29 7.03 3.53
CA GLY A 92 12.90 5.64 3.66
C GLY A 92 13.29 5.02 4.99
N ILE A 93 13.05 3.72 5.10
CA ILE A 93 13.34 2.91 6.28
C ILE A 93 13.65 1.48 5.87
N VAL A 94 14.48 0.79 6.65
CA VAL A 94 14.73 -0.64 6.52
C VAL A 94 14.19 -1.34 7.77
N LEU A 95 13.27 -2.28 7.57
CA LEU A 95 12.65 -3.06 8.62
C LEU A 95 13.21 -4.48 8.62
N PRO A 96 13.70 -4.99 9.77
CA PRO A 96 13.99 -6.40 9.89
C PRO A 96 12.68 -7.20 9.88
N THR A 97 12.67 -8.36 9.22
CA THR A 97 11.50 -9.24 9.21
C THR A 97 11.65 -10.35 10.27
N ALA A 98 11.82 -9.96 11.54
CA ALA A 98 11.96 -10.89 12.66
C ALA A 98 10.59 -11.35 13.18
N GLY A 99 10.36 -12.67 13.25
CA GLY A 99 9.12 -13.27 13.78
C GLY A 99 9.28 -13.79 15.20
N PRO A 100 8.38 -14.66 15.70
CA PRO A 100 8.60 -15.35 16.97
C PRO A 100 9.87 -16.20 16.93
N ASP A 101 10.44 -16.35 18.12
CA ASP A 101 11.51 -17.30 18.43
C ASP A 101 10.90 -18.38 19.31
N ASP A 102 10.20 -19.30 18.64
CA ASP A 102 9.59 -20.45 19.28
C ASP A 102 10.49 -21.66 19.06
N GLU A 103 10.86 -22.35 20.15
CA GLU A 103 11.40 -23.70 20.03
C GLU A 103 10.36 -24.57 19.32
N PRO A 104 10.73 -25.34 18.29
CA PRO A 104 12.09 -25.79 17.98
C PRO A 104 12.78 -25.10 16.77
N TRP A 105 12.36 -23.90 16.36
CA TRP A 105 12.88 -23.27 15.14
C TRP A 105 14.30 -22.71 15.33
N PRO A 106 15.18 -22.81 14.32
CA PRO A 106 16.49 -22.17 14.36
C PRO A 106 16.34 -20.65 14.13
N GLY A 107 15.88 -19.95 15.16
CA GLY A 107 15.80 -18.48 15.25
C GLY A 107 14.49 -17.86 14.76
N TYR A 108 14.45 -16.52 14.87
CA TYR A 108 13.30 -15.67 14.57
C TYR A 108 12.87 -15.74 13.09
N THR A 109 11.66 -16.23 12.80
CA THR A 109 11.11 -16.20 11.43
C THR A 109 9.63 -15.86 11.38
N ARG A 110 9.26 -15.02 10.41
CA ARG A 110 7.85 -14.74 10.04
C ARG A 110 7.35 -15.63 8.92
N PHE A 111 8.13 -16.60 8.47
CA PHE A 111 7.82 -17.41 7.30
C PHE A 111 7.55 -18.84 7.77
N PHE A 112 6.44 -19.00 8.48
CA PHE A 112 5.99 -20.27 9.04
C PHE A 112 4.60 -20.62 8.55
N ASP A 113 4.31 -21.92 8.52
CA ASP A 113 3.05 -22.45 8.00
C ASP A 113 1.90 -22.17 8.97
N VAL A 114 0.79 -21.66 8.42
CA VAL A 114 -0.48 -21.49 9.13
C VAL A 114 -1.56 -22.46 8.65
N SER A 115 -1.35 -23.10 7.51
CA SER A 115 -2.18 -24.17 6.93
C SER A 115 -1.33 -24.97 5.97
N GLU A 116 -1.55 -26.27 5.88
CA GLU A 116 -0.83 -27.17 4.98
C GLU A 116 -1.74 -27.74 3.86
N ASP A 117 -3.06 -27.53 3.94
CA ASP A 117 -4.06 -28.10 3.03
C ASP A 117 -4.82 -26.99 2.27
N PRO A 118 -4.96 -27.03 0.92
CA PRO A 118 -4.35 -27.98 -0.04
C PRO A 118 -2.93 -27.60 -0.48
N ALA A 119 -2.43 -26.45 -0.01
CA ALA A 119 -1.08 -25.97 -0.26
C ALA A 119 -0.56 -25.29 1.01
N PRO A 120 0.75 -25.38 1.28
CA PRO A 120 1.35 -24.64 2.39
C PRO A 120 1.09 -23.15 2.23
N ARG A 121 0.46 -22.55 3.24
CA ARG A 121 0.24 -21.12 3.34
C ARG A 121 1.09 -20.59 4.48
N ILE A 122 1.91 -19.59 4.19
CA ILE A 122 2.71 -18.92 5.22
C ILE A 122 1.94 -17.73 5.80
N VAL A 123 2.23 -17.41 7.06
CA VAL A 123 1.51 -16.35 7.80
C VAL A 123 1.52 -14.99 7.09
N THR A 124 2.58 -14.66 6.34
CA THR A 124 2.72 -13.37 5.61
C THR A 124 1.86 -13.25 4.35
N GLU A 125 1.09 -14.28 3.99
CA GLU A 125 0.18 -14.27 2.84
C GLU A 125 -1.23 -13.80 3.19
N ALA A 126 -1.53 -13.61 4.48
CA ALA A 126 -2.86 -13.29 4.94
C ALA A 126 -2.87 -12.12 5.94
N SER A 127 -3.92 -11.31 5.81
CA SER A 127 -4.32 -10.37 6.86
C SER A 127 -4.81 -11.12 8.09
N GLN A 128 -4.62 -10.52 9.26
CA GLN A 128 -5.02 -11.09 10.55
C GLN A 128 -5.77 -10.07 11.42
N GLY A 129 -6.52 -10.59 12.39
CA GLY A 129 -7.32 -9.80 13.32
C GLY A 129 -8.65 -9.32 12.73
N ASP A 130 -9.49 -8.77 13.60
CA ASP A 130 -10.87 -8.40 13.26
C ASP A 130 -10.96 -7.28 12.21
N ASN A 131 -9.90 -6.47 12.10
CA ASN A 131 -9.80 -5.36 11.15
C ASN A 131 -9.03 -5.71 9.87
N GLY A 132 -8.60 -6.97 9.70
CA GLY A 132 -7.88 -7.39 8.49
C GLY A 132 -6.52 -6.71 8.29
N THR A 133 -5.72 -6.59 9.34
CA THR A 133 -4.39 -5.94 9.27
C THR A 133 -3.40 -6.80 8.49
N ALA A 134 -2.68 -6.20 7.54
CA ALA A 134 -1.65 -6.87 6.74
C ALA A 134 -0.33 -7.07 7.52
N PRO A 135 0.57 -7.96 7.08
CA PRO A 135 1.87 -8.17 7.72
C PRO A 135 2.71 -6.90 7.86
N TYR A 136 2.61 -6.02 6.85
CA TYR A 136 3.05 -4.63 6.96
C TYR A 136 1.97 -3.73 6.37
N THR A 137 1.64 -2.67 7.09
CA THR A 137 0.73 -1.61 6.61
C THR A 137 1.47 -0.28 6.66
N LEU A 138 1.78 0.26 5.49
CA LEU A 138 2.44 1.54 5.32
C LEU A 138 1.38 2.63 5.15
N ASN A 139 1.40 3.60 6.07
CA ASN A 139 0.59 4.80 6.04
C ASN A 139 1.48 5.98 5.66
N LEU A 140 1.26 6.57 4.49
CA LEU A 140 1.99 7.76 4.02
C LEU A 140 1.07 8.97 4.06
N ARG A 141 1.31 9.85 5.03
CA ARG A 141 0.60 11.12 5.13
C ARG A 141 1.14 12.09 4.09
N LEU A 142 0.31 12.48 3.13
CA LEU A 142 0.70 13.48 2.13
C LEU A 142 0.63 14.88 2.74
N SER A 143 1.49 15.76 2.23
CA SER A 143 1.42 17.19 2.52
C SER A 143 0.13 17.77 1.92
N SER A 144 -0.51 18.72 2.61
CA SER A 144 -1.63 19.49 2.05
C SER A 144 -1.22 20.34 0.84
N ARG A 145 0.09 20.51 0.63
CA ARG A 145 0.70 21.18 -0.54
C ARG A 145 1.33 20.19 -1.53
N ALA A 146 1.05 18.90 -1.41
CA ALA A 146 1.54 17.89 -2.34
C ALA A 146 1.13 18.28 -3.77
N LYS A 147 2.10 18.24 -4.69
CA LYS A 147 1.84 18.52 -6.11
C LYS A 147 1.01 17.38 -6.70
N SER A 148 0.04 17.70 -7.54
CA SER A 148 -0.69 16.70 -8.31
C SER A 148 0.26 15.95 -9.25
N GLY A 149 -0.01 14.66 -9.46
CA GLY A 149 0.79 13.82 -10.36
C GLY A 149 0.82 12.35 -9.92
N ASP A 150 1.49 11.53 -10.73
CA ASP A 150 1.68 10.11 -10.44
C ASP A 150 2.94 9.89 -9.59
N TYR A 151 2.79 9.10 -8.53
CA TYR A 151 3.85 8.73 -7.62
C TYR A 151 3.85 7.23 -7.39
N ASN A 152 4.98 6.72 -6.91
CA ASN A 152 5.11 5.34 -6.49
C ASN A 152 5.89 5.28 -5.17
N VAL A 153 5.58 4.25 -4.38
CA VAL A 153 6.43 3.84 -3.27
C VAL A 153 7.33 2.73 -3.79
N THR A 154 8.63 2.77 -3.55
CA THR A 154 9.52 1.65 -3.88
C THR A 154 9.70 0.76 -2.67
N LEU A 155 9.35 -0.52 -2.83
CA LEU A 155 9.49 -1.55 -1.81
C LEU A 155 10.50 -2.58 -2.29
N VAL A 156 11.49 -2.92 -1.45
CA VAL A 156 12.52 -3.91 -1.78
C VAL A 156 12.63 -4.92 -0.64
N PHE A 157 12.22 -6.14 -0.91
CA PHE A 157 12.40 -7.28 -0.04
C PHE A 157 13.71 -7.98 -0.38
N THR A 158 14.59 -8.20 0.60
CA THR A 158 15.86 -8.91 0.44
C THR A 158 15.93 -10.05 1.42
N TYR A 159 16.37 -11.23 0.97
CA TYR A 159 16.48 -12.42 1.80
C TYR A 159 17.57 -13.37 1.27
N PHE A 160 18.09 -14.23 2.12
CA PHE A 160 18.92 -15.37 1.71
C PHE A 160 18.03 -16.60 1.57
N ASN A 161 18.07 -17.29 0.43
CA ASN A 161 17.12 -18.36 0.12
C ASN A 161 17.61 -19.78 0.42
N GLY A 162 18.66 -19.91 1.21
CA GLY A 162 19.37 -21.18 1.46
C GLY A 162 20.62 -21.36 0.61
N GLU A 163 20.72 -20.69 -0.55
CA GLU A 163 21.86 -20.80 -1.45
C GLU A 163 22.46 -19.43 -1.81
N THR A 164 21.60 -18.46 -2.15
CA THR A 164 22.01 -17.13 -2.64
C THR A 164 21.14 -16.03 -2.06
N TRP A 165 21.64 -14.80 -2.12
CA TRP A 165 20.84 -13.61 -1.82
C TRP A 165 19.88 -13.33 -2.97
N GLN A 166 18.63 -13.07 -2.61
CA GLN A 166 17.53 -12.80 -3.53
C GLN A 166 16.88 -11.47 -3.16
N THR A 167 16.29 -10.83 -4.17
CA THR A 167 15.54 -9.59 -4.00
C THR A 167 14.22 -9.64 -4.76
N SER A 168 13.14 -9.20 -4.13
CA SER A 168 11.86 -8.94 -4.79
C SER A 168 11.51 -7.46 -4.64
N ARG A 169 11.02 -6.84 -5.71
CA ARG A 169 10.72 -5.40 -5.77
C ARG A 169 9.26 -5.20 -6.17
N ALA A 170 8.60 -4.27 -5.49
CA ALA A 170 7.27 -3.79 -5.85
C ALA A 170 7.23 -2.27 -5.85
N ASP A 171 6.58 -1.67 -6.85
CA ASP A 171 6.44 -0.23 -6.99
C ASP A 171 4.95 0.16 -7.09
N PRO A 172 4.15 0.01 -6.03
CA PRO A 172 2.73 0.37 -6.05
C PRO A 172 2.58 1.87 -6.36
N LYS A 173 1.70 2.16 -7.33
CA LYS A 173 1.48 3.51 -7.88
C LYS A 173 0.19 4.13 -7.35
N PHE A 174 0.20 5.43 -7.15
CA PHE A 174 -0.97 6.24 -6.83
C PHE A 174 -0.83 7.63 -7.47
N ALA A 175 -1.95 8.27 -7.73
CA ALA A 175 -2.05 9.61 -8.26
C ALA A 175 -2.52 10.57 -7.16
N VAL A 176 -1.92 11.76 -7.11
CA VAL A 176 -2.39 12.88 -6.29
C VAL A 176 -3.27 13.78 -7.15
N ARG A 177 -4.53 13.95 -6.75
CA ARG A 177 -5.51 14.73 -7.51
C ARG A 177 -5.17 16.21 -7.57
N ASN A 178 -5.52 16.84 -8.68
CA ASN A 178 -5.48 18.29 -8.82
C ASN A 178 -6.72 18.95 -8.17
N VAL A 179 -6.60 20.21 -7.78
CA VAL A 179 -7.69 21.04 -7.22
C VAL A 179 -8.91 21.08 -8.14
N PHE A 180 -8.72 21.03 -9.46
CA PHE A 180 -9.81 20.96 -10.43
C PHE A 180 -10.58 19.64 -10.35
N GLU A 181 -9.88 18.51 -10.29
CA GLU A 181 -10.48 17.17 -10.18
C GLU A 181 -11.25 17.04 -8.86
N ARG A 182 -10.68 17.54 -7.76
CA ARG A 182 -11.35 17.55 -6.45
C ARG A 182 -12.68 18.31 -6.47
N ASN A 183 -12.75 19.37 -7.27
CA ASN A 183 -13.93 20.25 -7.34
C ASN A 183 -14.79 19.99 -8.58
N GLU A 184 -14.65 18.82 -9.25
CA GLU A 184 -15.36 18.52 -10.50
C GLU A 184 -16.87 18.76 -10.37
N ARG A 185 -17.50 18.38 -9.25
CA ARG A 185 -18.92 18.66 -8.99
C ARG A 185 -19.24 20.15 -8.95
N VAL A 186 -18.43 20.94 -8.26
CA VAL A 186 -18.65 22.39 -8.13
C VAL A 186 -18.45 23.06 -9.49
N ILE A 187 -17.38 22.69 -10.21
CA ILE A 187 -17.09 23.20 -11.55
C ILE A 187 -18.19 22.80 -12.53
N SER A 188 -18.68 21.56 -12.45
CA SER A 188 -19.79 21.08 -13.29
C SER A 188 -21.07 21.86 -13.01
N ILE A 189 -21.42 22.10 -11.75
CA ILE A 189 -22.58 22.92 -11.37
C ILE A 189 -22.42 24.35 -11.89
N LEU A 190 -21.25 24.97 -11.71
CA LEU A 190 -20.96 26.31 -12.22
C LEU A 190 -21.05 26.36 -13.76
N GLY A 191 -20.56 25.32 -14.44
CA GLY A 191 -20.67 25.19 -15.90
C GLY A 191 -22.12 25.10 -16.37
N VAL A 192 -22.96 24.30 -15.70
CA VAL A 192 -24.39 24.21 -15.99
C VAL A 192 -25.09 25.55 -15.75
N LEU A 193 -24.80 26.23 -14.63
CA LEU A 193 -25.37 27.54 -14.33
C LEU A 193 -24.94 28.61 -15.36
N ALA A 194 -23.68 28.61 -15.78
CA ALA A 194 -23.18 29.49 -16.83
C ALA A 194 -23.86 29.22 -18.18
N ALA A 195 -24.07 27.94 -18.53
CA ALA A 195 -24.78 27.55 -19.75
C ALA A 195 -26.25 28.04 -19.72
N ILE A 196 -26.97 27.86 -18.62
CA ILE A 196 -28.34 28.37 -18.47
C ILE A 196 -28.37 29.90 -18.54
N GLY A 197 -27.45 30.58 -17.85
CA GLY A 197 -27.35 32.05 -17.86
C GLY A 197 -27.02 32.63 -19.23
N SER A 198 -26.45 31.84 -20.16
CA SER A 198 -26.15 32.27 -21.53
C SER A 198 -27.36 32.25 -22.47
N ILE A 199 -28.48 31.66 -22.06
CA ILE A 199 -29.70 31.51 -22.88
C ILE A 199 -30.45 32.84 -23.12
N PRO A 200 -30.70 33.71 -22.12
CA PRO A 200 -31.45 34.95 -22.34
C PRO A 200 -30.82 35.94 -23.35
N PRO A 201 -29.48 36.13 -23.40
CA PRO A 201 -28.83 36.92 -24.45
C PRO A 201 -29.08 36.38 -25.86
N ILE A 202 -29.08 35.06 -26.05
CA ILE A 202 -29.32 34.42 -27.36
C ILE A 202 -30.75 34.70 -27.84
N PHE A 203 -31.73 34.59 -26.96
CA PHE A 203 -33.12 34.95 -27.28
C PHE A 203 -33.27 36.44 -27.62
N ARG A 204 -32.51 37.32 -26.95
CA ARG A 204 -32.57 38.76 -27.21
C ARG A 204 -31.97 39.14 -28.57
N VAL A 205 -30.85 38.54 -28.95
CA VAL A 205 -30.24 38.72 -30.28
C VAL A 205 -31.13 38.13 -31.38
N GLY A 206 -31.67 36.92 -31.17
CA GLY A 206 -32.59 36.30 -32.11
C GLY A 206 -33.86 37.13 -32.34
N TYR A 207 -34.44 37.70 -31.27
CA TYR A 207 -35.59 38.59 -31.36
C TYR A 207 -35.27 39.85 -32.18
N SER A 208 -34.13 40.51 -31.91
CA SER A 208 -33.72 41.70 -32.66
C SER A 208 -33.46 41.45 -34.15
N LEU A 209 -32.96 40.26 -34.51
CA LEU A 209 -32.76 39.83 -35.90
C LEU A 209 -34.09 39.54 -36.60
N TRP A 210 -35.04 38.93 -35.90
CA TRP A 210 -36.37 38.67 -36.44
C TRP A 210 -37.15 39.96 -36.72
N GLU A 211 -37.12 40.92 -35.79
CA GLU A 211 -37.73 42.24 -36.00
C GLU A 211 -37.16 42.92 -37.26
N TRP A 212 -35.84 42.94 -37.41
CA TRP A 212 -35.17 43.51 -38.59
C TRP A 212 -35.52 42.82 -39.90
N LEU A 213 -35.71 41.50 -39.91
CA LEU A 213 -36.12 40.75 -41.11
C LEU A 213 -37.60 40.92 -41.46
N SER A 214 -38.43 41.27 -40.47
CA SER A 214 -39.88 41.44 -40.63
C SER A 214 -40.31 42.86 -41.02
N SER A 215 -39.40 43.83 -40.89
CA SER A 215 -39.55 45.23 -41.30
C SER A 215 -39.04 45.48 -42.72
#